data_AF-A0A3C0GDZ9-F1
#
_entry.id   AF-A0A3C0GDZ9-F1
#
_cell.length_a   1.000
_cell.length_b   1.000
_cell.length_c   1.000
_cell.angle_alpha   90.00
_cell.angle_beta   90.00
_cell.angle_gamma   90.00
#
_symmetry.space_group_name_H-M   'P 1'
#
loop_
_entity.id
_entity.type
_entity.pdbx_description
1 polymer ?
#
loop_
_entity_poly.entity_id
_entity_poly.type
_entity_poly.pdbx_seq_one_letter_code
_entity_poly.pdbx_strand_id
1 'polypeptide(L)' 'IKGDSKYLSIAAASVLAKTARDAYMLKLHEEYPMYNWKKNKGYPTKEHREAIKKYGITKYHRTSFKLLPNN' A
#
# COMPACT_ATOMS: atom_id res chain seq x y z
N ILE A 1 -0.64 17.31 -14.38
CA ILE A 1 0.04 17.25 -15.69
C ILE A 1 0.67 15.86 -15.82
N LYS A 2 0.23 15.03 -16.78
CA LYS A 2 0.73 13.66 -17.00
C LYS A 2 2.07 13.73 -17.76
N GLY A 3 3.19 13.75 -17.03
CA GLY A 3 4.55 13.89 -17.59
C GLY A 3 5.11 12.60 -18.20
N ASP A 4 4.43 11.48 -17.96
CA ASP A 4 4.86 10.11 -18.22
C ASP A 4 5.05 9.82 -19.71
N SER A 5 4.28 10.50 -20.58
CA SER A 5 4.34 10.31 -22.03
C SER A 5 5.36 11.20 -22.74
N LYS A 6 6.03 12.13 -22.02
CA LYS A 6 6.88 13.16 -22.65
C LYS A 6 8.37 12.94 -22.45
N TYR A 7 8.78 12.15 -21.45
CA TYR A 7 10.20 11.95 -21.10
C TYR A 7 10.49 10.51 -20.66
N LEU A 8 11.36 9.80 -21.39
CA LEU A 8 11.78 8.42 -21.07
C LEU A 8 12.35 8.28 -19.65
N SER A 9 13.07 9.29 -19.16
CA SER A 9 13.66 9.29 -17.82
C SER A 9 12.59 9.22 -16.72
N ILE A 10 11.43 9.85 -16.96
CA ILE A 10 10.28 9.83 -16.03
C ILE A 10 9.59 8.47 -16.08
N ALA A 11 9.50 7.86 -17.26
CA ALA A 11 8.97 6.49 -17.41
C ALA A 11 9.86 5.47 -16.68
N ALA A 12 11.19 5.55 -16.83
CA ALA A 12 12.14 4.67 -16.13
C ALA A 12 12.06 4.83 -14.60
N ALA A 13 11.99 6.07 -14.11
CA ALA A 13 11.79 6.34 -12.68
C ALA A 13 10.45 5.77 -12.17
N SER A 14 9.39 5.83 -12.98
CA SER A 14 8.07 5.28 -12.62
C SER A 14 8.07 3.76 -12.55
N VAL A 15 8.80 3.08 -13.45
CA VAL A 15 9.00 1.62 -13.41
C VAL A 15 9.77 1.21 -12.16
N LEU A 16 10.90 1.87 -11.87
CA LEU A 16 11.69 1.61 -10.66
C LEU A 16 10.89 1.88 -9.37
N ALA A 17 10.13 2.97 -9.32
CA ALA A 17 9.27 3.26 -8.18
C ALA A 17 8.18 2.20 -8.02
N LYS A 18 7.63 1.67 -9.12
CA LYS A 18 6.59 0.64 -9.08
C LYS A 18 7.13 -0.71 -8.61
N THR A 19 8.28 -1.14 -9.12
CA THR A 19 8.90 -2.40 -8.70
C THR A 19 9.34 -2.34 -7.24
N ALA A 20 9.96 -1.24 -6.82
CA ALA A 20 10.35 -1.03 -5.41
C ALA A 20 9.13 -1.04 -4.49
N ARG A 21 8.03 -0.38 -4.89
CA ARG A 21 6.79 -0.38 -4.10
C ARG A 21 6.15 -1.76 -3.99
N ASP A 22 6.11 -2.51 -5.09
CA ASP A 22 5.53 -3.85 -5.10
C ASP A 22 6.39 -4.82 -4.25
N ALA A 23 7.73 -4.73 -4.31
CA ALA A 23 8.63 -5.48 -3.44
C ALA A 23 8.46 -5.11 -1.96
N TYR A 24 8.32 -3.82 -1.64
CA TYR A 24 8.08 -3.36 -0.28
C TYR A 24 6.75 -3.90 0.28
N MET A 25 5.68 -3.92 -0.53
CA MET A 25 4.38 -4.48 -0.13
C MET A 25 4.42 -5.99 0.10
N LEU A 26 5.24 -6.72 -0.65
CA LEU A 26 5.48 -8.15 -0.44
C LEU A 26 6.20 -8.41 0.88
N LYS A 27 7.28 -7.67 1.16
CA LYS A 27 8.00 -7.78 2.44
C LYS A 27 7.10 -7.44 3.63
N LEU A 28 6.27 -6.41 3.48
CA LEU A 28 5.27 -6.06 4.48
C LEU A 28 4.22 -7.15 4.70
N HIS A 29 3.87 -7.88 3.65
CA HIS A 29 3.00 -9.04 3.76
C HIS A 29 3.68 -10.23 4.44
N GLU A 30 5.01 -10.41 4.29
CA GLU A 30 5.75 -11.43 5.05
C GLU A 30 5.82 -11.08 6.54
N GLU A 31 6.06 -9.82 6.89
CA GLU A 31 6.06 -9.36 8.28
C GLU A 31 4.64 -9.35 8.89
N TYR A 32 3.63 -9.00 8.08
CA TYR A 32 2.25 -8.80 8.51
C TYR A 32 1.24 -9.48 7.57
N PRO A 33 1.25 -10.82 7.48
CA PRO A 33 0.44 -11.57 6.53
C PRO A 33 -1.06 -11.36 6.75
N MET A 34 -1.45 -11.11 8.01
CA MET A 34 -2.84 -10.90 8.41
C MET A 34 -3.55 -9.72 7.72
N TYR A 35 -2.82 -8.70 7.26
CA TYR A 35 -3.42 -7.51 6.63
C TYR A 35 -3.47 -7.59 5.09
N ASN A 36 -2.95 -8.69 4.53
CA ASN A 36 -2.98 -9.01 3.11
C ASN A 36 -2.45 -7.86 2.21
N TRP A 37 -1.33 -7.25 2.60
CA TRP A 37 -0.69 -6.13 1.88
C TRP A 37 -0.32 -6.47 0.44
N LYS A 38 -0.03 -7.74 0.14
CA LYS A 38 0.23 -8.25 -1.21
C LYS A 38 -0.93 -7.97 -2.18
N LYS A 39 -2.16 -8.21 -1.73
CA LYS A 39 -3.38 -8.04 -2.54
C LYS A 39 -3.93 -6.62 -2.44
N ASN A 40 -3.91 -6.06 -1.23
CA ASN A 40 -4.50 -4.75 -0.94
C ASN A 40 -3.57 -3.59 -1.28
N LYS A 41 -2.26 -3.79 -1.44
CA LYS A 41 -1.23 -2.75 -1.72
C LYS A 41 -1.33 -1.49 -0.84
N GLY A 42 -1.84 -1.64 0.38
CA GLY A 42 -2.09 -0.55 1.33
C GLY A 42 -3.43 0.19 1.17
N TYR A 43 -4.33 -0.28 0.29
CA TYR A 43 -5.70 0.23 0.18
C TYR A 43 -6.59 -0.33 1.31
N PRO A 44 -7.50 0.48 1.88
CA PRO A 44 -8.37 0.08 2.97
C PRO A 44 -9.56 -0.77 2.46
N THR A 45 -9.27 -1.98 1.98
CA THR A 45 -10.28 -2.98 1.59
C THR A 45 -11.00 -3.53 2.82
N LYS A 46 -12.12 -4.24 2.62
CA LYS A 46 -12.88 -4.86 3.73
C LYS A 46 -11.99 -5.81 4.55
N GLU A 47 -11.26 -6.70 3.89
CA GLU A 47 -10.29 -7.61 4.53
C GLU A 47 -9.25 -6.84 5.35
N HIS A 48 -8.70 -5.74 4.81
CA HIS A 48 -7.71 -4.93 5.50
C HIS A 48 -8.29 -4.25 6.74
N ARG A 49 -9.53 -3.75 6.66
CA ARG A 49 -10.22 -3.14 7.81
C ARG A 49 -10.55 -4.18 8.87
N GLU A 50 -10.96 -5.37 8.48
CA GLU A 50 -11.21 -6.48 9.41
C GLU A 50 -9.93 -6.90 10.12
N ALA A 51 -8.82 -6.98 9.38
CA ALA A 51 -7.49 -7.22 9.96
C ALA A 51 -7.09 -6.10 10.92
N ILE A 52 -7.33 -4.82 10.59
CA ILE A 52 -7.10 -3.69 11.50
C ILE A 52 -7.99 -3.79 12.74
N LYS A 53 -9.26 -4.17 12.60
CA LYS A 53 -10.14 -4.36 13.77
C LYS A 53 -9.69 -5.51 14.66
N LYS A 54 -9.15 -6.59 14.07
CA LYS A 54 -8.74 -7.80 14.79
C LYS A 54 -7.35 -7.70 15.41
N TYR A 55 -6.39 -7.08 14.70
CA TYR A 55 -4.97 -7.04 15.08
C TYR A 55 -4.48 -5.62 15.44
N GLY A 56 -5.30 -4.59 15.23
CA GLY A 56 -4.94 -3.18 15.46
C GLY A 56 -4.32 -2.51 14.22
N ILE A 57 -3.99 -1.23 14.34
CA ILE A 57 -3.20 -0.51 13.32
C ILE A 57 -1.70 -0.77 13.54
N THR A 58 -0.92 -0.75 12.47
CA THR A 58 0.55 -0.86 12.52
C THR A 58 1.19 0.50 12.22
N LYS A 59 2.50 0.63 12.48
CA LYS A 59 3.30 1.82 12.12
C LYS A 59 3.28 2.18 10.62
N TYR A 60 2.93 1.21 9.77
CA TYR A 60 2.86 1.40 8.32
C TYR A 60 1.51 1.96 7.86
N HIS A 61 0.51 1.94 8.73
CA HIS A 61 -0.78 2.55 8.45
C HIS A 61 -0.68 4.06 8.57
N ARG A 62 -1.15 4.77 7.54
CA ARG A 62 -1.23 6.24 7.57
C ARG A 62 -2.39 6.65 8.46
N THR A 63 -2.11 7.07 9.68
CA THR A 63 -3.10 7.59 10.65
C THR A 63 -3.81 8.86 10.15
N SER A 64 -3.20 9.61 9.23
CA SER A 64 -3.83 10.75 8.56
C SER A 64 -4.94 10.35 7.58
N PHE A 65 -4.99 9.09 7.15
CA PHE A 65 -6.07 8.57 6.32
C PHE A 65 -7.14 7.92 7.21
N LYS A 66 -8.42 8.04 6.84
CA LYS A 66 -9.50 7.29 7.50
C LYS A 66 -9.30 5.80 7.28
N LEU A 67 -8.68 5.13 8.25
CA LEU A 67 -8.43 3.69 8.24
C LEU A 67 -9.70 2.88 8.53
N LEU A 68 -10.58 3.42 9.37
CA LEU A 68 -11.87 2.86 9.72
C LEU A 68 -12.97 3.87 9.36
N PRO A 69 -14.09 3.44 8.78
CA PRO A 69 -15.28 4.28 8.77
C PRO A 69 -15.70 4.49 10.23
N ASN A 70 -15.74 5.74 10.67
CA ASN A 70 -16.43 6.07 11.92
C ASN A 70 -17.90 5.66 11.72
N ASN A 71 -18.36 4.73 12.56
CA ASN A 71 -19.79 4.50 12.76
C ASN A 71 -20.43 5.76 13.32
#